data_AF-A0A916CXP8-F1
#
_entry.id   AF-A0A916CXP8-F1
#
_cell.length_a   1.000
_cell.length_b   1.000
_cell.length_c   1.000
_cell.angle_alpha   90.00
_cell.angle_beta   90.00
_cell.angle_gamma   90.00
#
_symmetry.space_group_name_H-M   'P 1'
#
loop_
_entity.id
_entity.type
_entity.pdbx_description
1 polymer ?
#
loop_
_entity_poly.entity_id
_entity_poly.type
_entity_poly.pdbx_seq_one_letter_code
_entity_poly.pdbx_strand_id
1 'polypeptide(L)'
;MSPERAGIVARWRRDGRLRVFAGRVVEVVPGSGAAPHRLLVRPRGRDRDTSLEAPRLFDATGTGDPLETRLARARIARGLASPHPTGRGLDSDPTGLVRSAGAEPTGRLGALGPAARGRTLESTAFREIRVQATRFAETWIGPPS
;
A
#
# COMPACT_ATOMS: atom_id res chain seq x y z
N MET A 1 15.89 11.57 3.70
CA MET A 1 16.42 11.80 2.34
C MET A 1 17.87 12.25 2.48
N SER A 2 18.81 11.74 1.67
CA SER A 2 20.21 12.19 1.75
C SER A 2 20.35 13.65 1.30
N PRO A 3 21.34 14.40 1.82
CA PRO A 3 21.59 15.80 1.42
C PRO A 3 21.81 15.98 -0.09
N GLU A 4 22.50 15.04 -0.73
CA GLU A 4 22.73 15.02 -2.18
C GLU A 4 21.41 15.01 -2.98
N ARG A 5 20.49 14.10 -2.63
CA ARG A 5 19.16 14.00 -3.28
C ARG A 5 18.32 15.25 -3.02
N ALA A 6 18.43 15.83 -1.83
CA ALA A 6 17.78 17.09 -1.50
C ALA A 6 18.26 18.23 -2.42
N GLY A 7 19.56 18.29 -2.68
CA GLY A 7 20.17 19.25 -3.59
C GLY A 7 19.65 19.15 -5.03
N ILE A 8 19.50 17.92 -5.55
CA ILE A 8 18.94 17.67 -6.89
C ILE A 8 17.49 18.17 -6.98
N VAL A 9 16.65 17.82 -6.00
CA VAL A 9 15.24 18.25 -5.96
C VAL A 9 15.14 19.77 -5.88
N ALA A 10 15.93 20.41 -5.03
CA ALA A 10 15.96 21.86 -4.88
C ALA A 10 16.38 22.55 -6.20
N ARG A 11 17.39 22.00 -6.88
CA ARG A 11 17.80 22.48 -8.20
C ARG A 11 16.69 22.36 -9.23
N TRP A 12 16.04 21.20 -9.36
CA TRP A 12 14.97 21.04 -10.35
C TRP A 12 13.77 21.94 -10.08
N ARG A 13 13.47 22.24 -8.82
CA ARG A 13 12.45 23.24 -8.48
C ARG A 13 12.86 24.64 -8.94
N ARG A 14 14.10 25.05 -8.67
CA ARG A 14 14.63 26.36 -9.05
C ARG A 14 14.69 26.54 -10.57
N ASP A 15 15.15 25.52 -11.28
CA ASP A 15 15.31 25.53 -12.74
C ASP A 15 13.96 25.31 -13.47
N GLY A 16 12.83 25.26 -12.77
CA GLY A 16 11.48 25.06 -13.34
C GLY A 16 11.19 23.65 -13.88
N ARG A 17 12.13 22.71 -13.71
CA ARG A 17 12.04 21.32 -14.18
C ARG A 17 11.17 20.42 -13.30
N LEU A 18 10.89 20.83 -12.05
CA LEU A 18 10.01 20.13 -11.12
C LEU A 18 9.00 21.09 -10.53
N ARG A 19 7.72 20.80 -10.76
CA ARG A 19 6.59 21.47 -10.10
C ARG A 19 5.97 20.53 -9.09
N VAL A 20 5.78 21.03 -7.87
CA VAL A 20 5.13 20.26 -6.80
C VAL A 20 3.71 20.75 -6.64
N PHE A 21 2.77 19.82 -6.74
CA PHE A 21 1.35 20.09 -6.55
C PHE A 21 0.89 19.43 -5.26
N ALA A 22 0.45 20.24 -4.30
CA ALA A 22 -0.16 19.74 -3.08
C ALA A 22 -1.66 19.54 -3.30
N GLY A 23 -2.12 18.30 -3.37
CA GLY A 23 -3.51 17.97 -3.62
C GLY A 23 -3.77 16.47 -3.60
N ARG A 24 -4.95 16.08 -4.07
CA ARG A 24 -5.37 14.69 -4.24
C ARG A 24 -5.67 14.43 -5.71
N VAL A 25 -5.16 13.34 -6.26
CA VAL A 25 -5.62 12.84 -7.56
C VAL A 25 -7.03 12.29 -7.37
N VAL A 26 -7.99 12.84 -8.12
CA VAL A 26 -9.40 12.46 -8.10
C VAL A 26 -9.64 11.38 -9.13
N GLU A 27 -9.16 11.60 -10.35
CA GLU A 27 -9.38 10.69 -11.48
C GLU A 27 -8.26 10.85 -12.51
N VAL A 28 -8.01 9.77 -13.26
CA VAL A 28 -7.21 9.79 -14.47
C VAL A 28 -8.12 9.41 -15.63
N VAL A 29 -8.30 10.33 -16.56
CA VAL A 29 -9.13 10.15 -17.76
C VAL A 29 -8.28 10.16 -19.02
N PRO A 30 -8.75 9.54 -20.12
CA PRO A 30 -8.09 9.66 -21.41
C PRO A 30 -7.98 11.14 -21.84
N GLY A 31 -6.79 11.53 -22.27
CA GLY A 31 -6.54 12.81 -22.93
C GLY A 31 -6.62 12.71 -24.45
N SER A 32 -6.09 13.71 -25.15
CA SER A 32 -6.13 13.79 -26.62
C SER A 32 -4.76 14.12 -27.20
N GLY A 33 -4.47 13.62 -28.41
CA GLY A 33 -3.25 13.94 -29.15
C GLY A 33 -1.97 13.54 -28.42
N ALA A 34 -1.03 14.46 -28.27
CA ALA A 34 0.28 14.21 -27.65
C ALA A 34 0.25 14.04 -26.12
N ALA A 35 -0.89 14.29 -25.46
CA ALA A 35 -1.10 14.09 -24.03
C ALA A 35 -2.25 13.10 -23.80
N PRO A 36 -2.00 11.77 -23.91
CA PRO A 36 -3.04 10.75 -23.77
C PRO A 36 -3.58 10.60 -22.35
N HIS A 37 -3.00 11.30 -21.37
CA HIS A 37 -3.45 11.23 -19.98
C HIS A 37 -3.81 12.62 -19.46
N ARG A 38 -5.03 12.73 -18.93
CA ARG A 38 -5.52 13.89 -18.20
C ARG A 38 -5.82 13.50 -16.76
N LEU A 39 -5.30 14.27 -15.81
CA LEU A 39 -5.47 14.04 -14.39
C LEU A 39 -6.33 15.13 -13.79
N LEU A 40 -7.40 14.72 -13.14
CA LEU A 40 -8.19 15.60 -12.30
C LEU A 40 -7.58 15.60 -10.90
N VAL A 41 -7.16 16.76 -10.44
CA VAL A 41 -6.51 16.94 -9.14
C VAL A 41 -7.29 17.96 -8.34
N ARG A 42 -7.63 17.62 -7.09
CA ARG A 42 -8.16 18.58 -6.12
C ARG A 42 -7.03 19.22 -5.34
N PRO A 43 -6.72 20.52 -5.53
CA PRO A 43 -5.70 21.18 -4.73
C PRO A 43 -6.09 21.21 -3.25
N ARG A 44 -5.10 21.15 -2.37
CA ARG A 44 -5.35 21.21 -0.92
C ARG A 44 -6.02 22.54 -0.55
N GLY A 45 -7.10 22.48 0.24
CA GLY A 45 -7.85 23.67 0.69
C GLY A 45 -8.73 24.31 -0.40
N ARG A 46 -9.00 23.59 -1.49
CA ARG A 46 -9.92 24.00 -2.56
C ARG A 46 -10.95 22.90 -2.80
N ASP A 47 -12.17 23.29 -3.15
CA ASP A 47 -13.27 22.36 -3.46
C ASP A 47 -13.41 22.10 -4.96
N ARG A 48 -12.66 22.82 -5.79
CA ARG A 48 -12.67 22.66 -7.25
C ARG A 48 -11.47 21.87 -7.75
N ASP A 49 -11.73 20.99 -8.70
CA ASP A 49 -10.70 20.18 -9.34
C ASP A 49 -10.03 20.97 -10.48
N THR A 50 -8.75 20.71 -10.70
CA THR A 50 -7.95 21.22 -11.82
C THR A 50 -7.47 20.08 -12.69
N SER A 51 -7.37 20.34 -13.99
CA SER A 51 -6.86 19.38 -14.97
C SER A 51 -5.36 19.57 -15.18
N LEU A 52 -4.61 18.47 -15.20
CA LEU A 52 -3.21 18.42 -15.64
C LEU A 52 -3.10 17.42 -16.80
N GLU A 53 -2.35 17.78 -17.83
CA GLU A 53 -2.12 16.90 -18.99
C GLU A 53 -0.66 16.47 -19.03
N ALA A 54 -0.43 15.19 -19.31
CA ALA A 54 0.92 14.63 -19.36
C ALA A 54 1.04 13.53 -20.42
N PRO A 55 2.21 13.40 -21.08
CA PRO A 55 2.48 12.32 -22.00
C PRO A 55 2.72 10.98 -21.29
N ARG A 56 3.11 11.01 -20.01
CA ARG A 56 3.35 9.81 -19.18
C ARG A 56 2.90 10.04 -17.74
N LEU A 57 2.47 8.94 -17.12
CA LEU A 57 2.13 8.87 -15.71
C LEU A 57 2.86 7.74 -15.01
N PHE A 58 3.31 8.02 -13.78
CA PHE A 58 3.92 7.05 -12.88
C PHE A 58 3.09 7.03 -11.61
N ASP A 59 2.50 5.88 -11.28
CA ASP A 59 1.84 5.69 -10.00
C ASP A 59 2.90 5.42 -8.92
N ALA A 60 3.03 6.38 -8.01
CA ALA A 60 3.88 6.29 -6.83
C ALA A 60 3.08 6.52 -5.54
N THR A 61 1.77 6.19 -5.55
CA THR A 61 0.87 6.37 -4.39
C THR A 61 1.09 5.35 -3.27
N GLY A 62 1.92 4.33 -3.52
CA GLY A 62 2.32 3.30 -2.56
C GLY A 62 1.59 1.98 -2.81
N THR A 63 1.78 1.01 -1.90
CA THR A 63 0.98 -0.21 -1.91
C THR A 63 -0.37 0.14 -1.29
N GLY A 64 -1.45 0.12 -2.07
CA GLY A 64 -2.82 0.38 -1.60
C GLY A 64 -3.24 -0.52 -0.43
N ASP A 65 -4.50 -0.42 0.01
CA ASP A 65 -4.97 -1.24 1.12
C ASP A 65 -5.04 -2.74 0.71
N PRO A 66 -4.26 -3.64 1.33
CA PRO A 66 -4.32 -5.07 1.02
C PRO A 66 -5.72 -5.68 1.26
N LEU A 67 -6.53 -5.06 2.13
CA LEU A 67 -7.91 -5.50 2.39
C LEU A 67 -8.84 -5.24 1.20
N GLU A 68 -8.50 -4.32 0.31
CA GLU A 68 -9.24 -4.04 -0.92
C GLU A 68 -8.91 -5.01 -2.07
N THR A 69 -8.02 -5.98 -1.86
CA THR A 69 -7.79 -7.02 -2.86
C THR A 69 -9.00 -7.94 -2.98
N ARG A 70 -9.29 -8.44 -4.19
CA ARG A 70 -10.39 -9.40 -4.40
C ARG A 70 -10.26 -10.64 -3.52
N LEU A 71 -9.04 -11.11 -3.32
CA LEU A 71 -8.73 -12.25 -2.46
C LEU A 71 -9.09 -11.97 -1.00
N ALA A 72 -8.59 -10.86 -0.43
CA ALA A 72 -8.86 -10.50 0.97
C ALA A 72 -10.36 -10.34 1.21
N ARG A 73 -11.06 -9.57 0.35
CA ARG A 73 -12.53 -9.42 0.44
C ARG A 73 -13.26 -10.76 0.40
N ALA A 74 -12.89 -11.66 -0.52
CA ALA A 74 -13.54 -12.96 -0.64
C ALA A 74 -13.27 -13.88 0.56
N ARG A 75 -12.11 -13.77 1.22
CA ARG A 75 -11.82 -14.54 2.45
C ARG A 75 -12.59 -13.97 3.65
N ILE A 76 -12.62 -12.66 3.79
CA ILE A 76 -13.36 -11.97 4.87
C ILE A 76 -14.87 -12.27 4.74
N ALA A 77 -15.43 -12.15 3.54
CA ALA A 77 -16.85 -12.42 3.30
C ALA A 77 -17.27 -13.86 3.60
N ARG A 78 -16.32 -14.82 3.53
CA ARG A 78 -16.54 -16.24 3.87
C ARG A 78 -16.22 -16.57 5.33
N GLY A 79 -15.87 -15.58 6.14
CA GLY A 79 -15.45 -15.77 7.52
C GLY A 79 -14.08 -16.46 7.68
N LEU A 80 -13.31 -16.63 6.61
CA LEU A 80 -12.01 -17.32 6.62
C LEU A 80 -10.85 -16.40 7.04
N ALA A 81 -11.12 -15.11 7.19
CA ALA A 81 -10.16 -14.10 7.64
C ALA A 81 -10.93 -12.95 8.30
N SER A 82 -10.31 -12.29 9.26
CA SER A 82 -10.87 -11.11 9.92
C SER A 82 -10.02 -9.88 9.64
N PRO A 83 -10.60 -8.68 9.45
CA PRO A 83 -9.83 -7.45 9.46
C PRO A 83 -9.32 -7.16 10.87
N HIS A 84 -8.11 -6.59 10.99
CA HIS A 84 -7.58 -6.19 12.30
C HIS A 84 -8.42 -5.04 12.89
N PRO A 85 -8.60 -4.95 14.23
CA PRO A 85 -9.41 -3.89 14.87
C PRO A 85 -8.98 -2.45 14.55
N THR A 86 -7.73 -2.24 14.12
CA THR A 86 -7.23 -0.93 13.70
C THR A 86 -7.67 -0.53 12.28
N GLY A 87 -8.39 -1.39 11.57
CA GLY A 87 -8.80 -1.17 10.18
C GLY A 87 -7.64 -1.24 9.18
N ARG A 88 -6.49 -1.79 9.58
CA ARG A 88 -5.30 -1.93 8.71
C ARG A 88 -4.86 -3.38 8.66
N GLY A 89 -4.90 -4.01 7.50
CA GLY A 89 -4.49 -5.40 7.35
C GLY A 89 -5.39 -6.40 8.07
N LEU A 90 -5.03 -7.68 7.99
CA LEU A 90 -5.75 -8.80 8.57
C LEU A 90 -5.40 -8.97 10.05
N ASP A 91 -6.37 -9.45 10.82
CA ASP A 91 -6.17 -9.87 12.20
C ASP A 91 -5.34 -11.15 12.22
N SER A 92 -4.11 -11.05 12.71
CA SER A 92 -3.20 -12.17 12.86
C SER A 92 -2.63 -12.27 14.26
N ASP A 93 -2.33 -13.50 14.66
CA ASP A 93 -1.68 -13.81 15.92
C ASP A 93 -0.17 -13.47 15.90
N PRO A 94 0.59 -13.66 17.01
CA PRO A 94 2.03 -13.38 17.06
C PRO A 94 2.88 -14.15 16.05
N THR A 95 2.42 -15.31 15.58
CA THR A 95 3.09 -16.14 14.57
C THR A 95 2.79 -15.68 13.14
N GLY A 96 1.78 -14.81 12.99
CA GLY A 96 1.32 -14.26 11.72
C GLY A 96 0.12 -15.01 11.13
N LEU A 97 -0.37 -16.06 11.80
CA LEU A 97 -1.54 -16.78 11.35
C LEU A 97 -2.79 -15.92 11.47
N VAL A 98 -3.54 -15.85 10.38
CA VAL A 98 -4.76 -15.05 10.29
C VAL A 98 -5.88 -15.73 11.08
N ARG A 99 -6.59 -14.93 11.87
CA ARG A 99 -7.76 -15.37 12.62
C ARG A 99 -8.98 -15.47 11.70
N SER A 100 -9.66 -16.61 11.77
CA SER A 100 -10.98 -16.84 11.18
C SER A 100 -12.04 -16.09 11.99
N ALA A 101 -13.08 -15.60 11.33
CA ALA A 101 -14.27 -15.04 11.99
C ALA A 101 -15.34 -16.11 12.29
N GLY A 102 -15.20 -17.31 11.72
CA GLY A 102 -16.09 -18.46 11.95
C GLY A 102 -15.41 -19.61 12.70
N ALA A 103 -16.15 -20.72 12.86
CA ALA A 103 -15.70 -21.93 13.56
C ALA A 103 -14.65 -22.77 12.79
N GLU A 104 -14.26 -22.35 11.58
CA GLU A 104 -13.22 -23.01 10.80
C GLU A 104 -11.85 -22.91 11.48
N PRO A 105 -10.97 -23.92 11.33
CA PRO A 105 -9.68 -23.91 12.00
C PRO A 105 -8.86 -22.68 11.61
N THR A 106 -8.48 -21.88 12.61
CA THR A 106 -7.44 -20.86 12.48
C THR A 106 -6.12 -21.51 12.06
N GLY A 107 -5.33 -20.84 11.19
CA GLY A 107 -3.98 -21.31 10.83
C GLY A 107 -3.76 -21.77 9.39
N ARG A 108 -4.74 -21.64 8.49
CA ARG A 108 -4.57 -21.94 7.04
C ARG A 108 -4.06 -20.77 6.20
N LEU A 109 -4.08 -19.56 6.75
CA LEU A 109 -3.67 -18.35 6.07
C LEU A 109 -2.67 -17.59 6.93
N GLY A 110 -1.59 -17.11 6.31
CA GLY A 110 -0.61 -16.23 6.92
C GLY A 110 -0.71 -14.82 6.34
N ALA A 111 -0.55 -13.80 7.18
CA ALA A 111 -0.40 -12.41 6.76
C ALA A 111 1.05 -11.93 6.94
N LEU A 112 1.65 -11.44 5.85
CA LEU A 112 3.01 -10.89 5.81
C LEU A 112 2.99 -9.46 5.27
N GLY A 113 3.88 -8.60 5.74
CA GLY A 113 4.09 -7.28 5.15
C GLY A 113 2.85 -6.37 5.29
N PRO A 114 2.41 -5.64 4.24
CA PRO A 114 1.23 -4.78 4.33
C PRO A 114 -0.03 -5.48 4.84
N ALA A 115 -0.20 -6.77 4.54
CA ALA A 115 -1.35 -7.54 5.02
C ALA A 115 -1.34 -7.74 6.55
N ALA A 116 -0.19 -7.60 7.22
CA ALA A 116 -0.03 -7.71 8.68
C ALA A 116 0.10 -6.34 9.39
N ARG A 117 -0.23 -5.25 8.69
CA ARG A 117 0.04 -3.87 9.16
C ARG A 117 -0.72 -3.48 10.43
N GLY A 118 -1.82 -4.15 10.73
CA GLY A 118 -2.61 -3.92 11.94
C GLY A 118 -1.85 -4.31 13.20
N ARG A 119 -1.04 -5.36 13.10
CA ARG A 119 -0.21 -5.89 14.19
C ARG A 119 1.19 -5.28 14.23
N THR A 120 1.80 -5.07 13.06
CA THR A 120 3.17 -4.53 12.95
C THR A 120 3.16 -3.28 12.07
N LEU A 121 3.22 -2.09 12.68
CA LEU A 121 3.10 -0.81 11.98
C LEU A 121 4.23 -0.59 10.95
N GLU A 122 5.41 -1.18 11.19
CA GLU A 122 6.62 -1.11 10.34
C GLU A 122 6.70 -2.23 9.28
N SER A 123 5.59 -2.89 8.97
CA SER A 123 5.53 -4.04 8.05
C SER A 123 5.78 -3.73 6.55
N THR A 124 6.35 -2.58 6.23
CA THR A 124 6.71 -2.18 4.86
C THR A 124 8.22 -2.20 4.59
N ALA A 125 9.05 -2.43 5.62
CA ALA A 125 10.50 -2.50 5.47
C ALA A 125 10.98 -3.93 5.17
N PHE A 126 11.89 -4.06 4.20
CA PHE A 126 12.35 -5.36 3.69
C PHE A 126 13.00 -6.25 4.76
N ARG A 127 13.69 -5.65 5.74
CA ARG A 127 14.39 -6.40 6.79
C ARG A 127 13.41 -7.12 7.71
N GLU A 128 12.33 -6.45 8.08
CA GLU A 128 11.31 -6.95 9.00
C GLU A 128 10.42 -7.99 8.31
N ILE A 129 10.13 -7.82 7.02
CA ILE A 129 9.42 -8.82 6.20
C ILE A 129 10.17 -10.15 6.20
N ARG A 130 11.51 -10.14 6.12
CA ARG A 130 12.31 -11.38 6.19
C ARG A 130 12.17 -12.08 7.54
N VAL A 131 12.22 -11.34 8.64
CA VAL A 131 12.03 -11.91 9.99
C VAL A 131 10.64 -12.53 10.14
N GLN A 132 9.60 -11.85 9.62
CA GLN A 132 8.25 -12.41 9.61
C GLN A 132 8.19 -13.70 8.79
N ALA A 133 8.83 -13.72 7.61
CA ALA A 133 8.85 -14.89 6.74
C ALA A 133 9.54 -16.10 7.41
N THR A 134 10.65 -15.88 8.12
CA THR A 134 11.32 -16.94 8.91
C THR A 134 10.39 -17.51 9.97
N ARG A 135 9.71 -16.66 10.75
CA ARG A 135 8.76 -17.12 11.78
C ARG A 135 7.58 -17.91 11.20
N PHE A 136 7.10 -17.50 10.02
CA PHE A 136 6.08 -18.27 9.30
C PHE A 136 6.57 -19.65 8.90
N ALA A 137 7.79 -19.72 8.34
CA ALA A 137 8.38 -20.98 7.93
C ALA A 137 8.51 -21.94 9.12
N GLU A 138 8.99 -21.45 10.27
CA GLU A 138 9.05 -22.23 11.51
C GLU A 138 7.68 -22.75 11.94
N THR A 139 6.63 -21.93 11.79
CA THR A 139 5.26 -22.28 12.18
C THR A 139 4.63 -23.32 11.26
N TRP A 140 4.96 -23.32 9.96
CA TRP A 140 4.32 -24.19 8.96
C TRP A 140 5.11 -25.45 8.61
N ILE A 141 6.44 -25.36 8.63
CA ILE A 141 7.34 -26.41 8.14
C ILE A 141 8.14 -27.02 9.30
N GLY A 142 8.24 -26.33 10.44
CA GLY A 142 9.13 -26.67 11.54
C GLY A 142 10.46 -25.92 11.47
N PRO A 143 11.31 -26.01 12.51
CA PRO A 143 12.61 -25.34 12.52
C PRO A 143 13.51 -25.85 11.39
N PRO A 144 14.35 -25.00 10.79
CA PRO A 144 15.35 -25.46 9.82
C PRO A 144 16.29 -26.47 10.51
N SER A 145 16.47 -27.63 9.87
CA SER A 145 17.40 -28.69 10.27
C SER A 145 18.85 -28.25 10.18
#